data_AF-A0A7H1RQS9-F1
#
_entry.id   AF-A0A7H1RQS9-F1
#
_cell.length_a   1.000
_cell.length_b   1.000
_cell.length_c   1.000
_cell.angle_alpha   90.00
_cell.angle_beta   90.00
_cell.angle_gamma   90.00
#
_symmetry.space_group_name_H-M   'P 1'
#
loop_
_entity.id
_entity.type
_entity.pdbx_description
1 polymer ?
#
loop_
_entity_poly.entity_id
_entity_poly.type
_entity_poly.pdbx_seq_one_letter_code
_entity_poly.pdbx_strand_id
1 'polypeptide(L)'
;MEGTQAVLSVLDALGVIRVDRRLHTESRAAGGGKGAWSYTWPSVPFAELEGLLRDYLSGEGRSPSYAETWLGIWQELIPQEVTAYLQHQLRIHQFGDSYLSELSPLLVANESRYSLGHWRYACWAAVRSMASVSLQYPGNVELLKFTLASELPRRLLIAQGATEGKLCFSPSRSLPTCSLTTAFAGIATRLGDEFWISPPALTLI
;
A
#
# COMPACT_ATOMS: atom_id res chain seq x y z
N MET A 1 -13.71 -5.80 -14.93
CA MET A 1 -14.71 -4.74 -14.65
C MET A 1 -15.36 -4.90 -13.26
N GLU A 2 -14.81 -5.72 -12.36
CA GLU A 2 -15.36 -5.94 -11.01
C GLU A 2 -15.11 -4.77 -10.05
N GLY A 3 -13.98 -4.07 -10.20
CA GLY A 3 -13.64 -2.92 -9.36
C GLY A 3 -14.66 -1.78 -9.42
N THR A 4 -15.32 -1.58 -10.57
CA THR A 4 -16.37 -0.55 -10.70
C THR A 4 -17.61 -0.91 -9.89
N GLN A 5 -17.99 -2.19 -9.83
CA GLN A 5 -19.20 -2.62 -9.15
C GLN A 5 -19.03 -2.60 -7.62
N ALA A 6 -17.84 -2.98 -7.13
CA ALA A 6 -17.48 -2.92 -5.72
C ALA A 6 -17.41 -1.47 -5.19
N VAL A 7 -16.82 -0.56 -5.97
CA VAL A 7 -16.79 0.88 -5.63
C VAL A 7 -18.21 1.44 -5.59
N LEU A 8 -19.05 1.10 -6.56
CA LEU A 8 -20.44 1.56 -6.59
C LEU A 8 -21.27 0.99 -5.43
N SER A 9 -21.07 -0.27 -5.03
CA SER A 9 -21.77 -0.82 -3.85
C SER A 9 -21.35 -0.14 -2.55
N VAL A 10 -20.07 0.22 -2.41
CA VAL A 10 -19.58 0.98 -1.24
C VAL A 10 -20.20 2.38 -1.22
N LEU A 11 -20.22 3.07 -2.36
CA LEU A 11 -20.83 4.41 -2.46
C LEU A 11 -22.35 4.38 -2.22
N ASP A 12 -23.04 3.32 -2.62
CA ASP A 12 -24.48 3.11 -2.34
C ASP A 12 -24.72 2.81 -0.87
N ALA A 13 -23.90 1.94 -0.26
CA ALA A 13 -23.95 1.64 1.17
C ALA A 13 -23.66 2.85 2.06
N LEU A 14 -22.78 3.76 1.61
CA LEU A 14 -22.49 5.04 2.25
C LEU A 14 -23.60 6.09 2.03
N GLY A 15 -24.63 5.79 1.24
CA GLY A 15 -25.69 6.73 0.89
C GLY A 15 -25.21 7.92 0.04
N VAL A 16 -24.04 7.80 -0.58
CA VAL A 16 -23.41 8.83 -1.43
C VAL A 16 -24.06 8.84 -2.81
N ILE A 17 -24.31 7.65 -3.34
CA ILE A 17 -25.13 7.44 -4.54
C ILE A 17 -26.36 6.63 -4.15
N ARG A 18 -27.44 6.77 -4.90
CA ARG A 18 -28.49 5.74 -4.93
C ARG A 18 -28.45 5.05 -6.27
N VAL A 19 -28.35 3.74 -6.24
CA VAL A 19 -28.52 2.92 -7.45
C VAL A 19 -30.01 2.66 -7.65
N ASP A 20 -30.69 3.55 -8.36
CA ASP A 20 -32.06 3.28 -8.81
C ASP A 20 -32.03 2.22 -9.92
N ARG A 21 -32.24 0.96 -9.54
CA ARG A 21 -32.68 -0.07 -10.50
C ARG A 21 -34.13 0.22 -10.87
N ARG A 22 -34.34 1.14 -11.80
CA ARG A 22 -35.65 1.26 -12.44
C ARG A 22 -35.93 -0.03 -13.21
N LEU A 23 -36.70 -0.92 -12.60
CA LEU A 23 -37.52 -1.87 -13.36
C LEU A 23 -38.38 -1.00 -14.27
N HIS A 24 -38.23 -1.16 -15.58
CA HIS A 24 -39.17 -0.62 -16.56
C HIS A 24 -40.50 -1.33 -16.37
N THR A 25 -41.27 -0.90 -15.37
CA THR A 25 -42.71 -1.13 -15.37
C THR A 25 -43.30 0.04 -16.15
N GLU A 26 -43.71 -0.29 -17.38
CA GLU A 26 -44.51 0.50 -18.31
C GLU A 26 -43.81 1.60 -19.11
N SER A 27 -43.21 1.17 -20.23
CA SER A 27 -43.44 1.85 -21.50
C SER A 27 -43.54 0.79 -22.61
N ARG A 28 -44.75 0.58 -23.10
CA ARG A 28 -45.01 -0.07 -24.39
C ARG A 28 -44.40 0.81 -25.49
N ALA A 29 -43.19 0.53 -25.91
CA ALA A 29 -42.72 0.76 -27.28
C ALA A 29 -41.39 0.04 -27.50
N ALA A 30 -41.30 -0.65 -28.62
CA ALA A 30 -40.19 -1.50 -29.03
C ALA A 30 -38.83 -0.77 -29.08
N GLY A 31 -37.80 -1.47 -28.63
CA GLY A 31 -36.40 -1.08 -28.79
C GLY A 31 -35.57 -1.69 -27.67
N GLY A 32 -34.78 -2.72 -27.98
CA GLY A 32 -33.89 -3.40 -27.03
C GLY A 32 -32.84 -2.45 -26.47
N GLY A 33 -33.18 -1.75 -25.40
CA GLY A 33 -32.26 -0.91 -24.63
C GLY A 33 -31.65 -1.71 -23.50
N LYS A 34 -30.32 -1.89 -23.53
CA LYS A 34 -29.55 -2.25 -22.33
C LYS A 34 -29.97 -1.30 -21.20
N GLY A 35 -30.44 -1.84 -20.07
CA GLY A 35 -30.91 -1.03 -18.94
C GLY A 35 -29.89 0.06 -18.60
N ALA A 36 -30.27 1.31 -18.81
CA ALA A 36 -29.42 2.45 -18.53
C ALA A 36 -29.41 2.65 -17.01
N TRP A 37 -28.27 2.36 -16.38
CA TRP A 37 -28.05 2.67 -14.98
C TRP A 37 -27.96 4.20 -14.86
N SER A 38 -28.93 4.82 -14.19
CA SER A 38 -28.87 6.24 -13.87
C SER A 38 -28.42 6.41 -12.43
N TYR A 39 -27.24 6.98 -12.22
CA TYR A 39 -26.75 7.36 -10.90
C TYR A 39 -27.21 8.79 -10.61
N THR A 40 -28.03 8.95 -9.60
CA THR A 40 -28.39 10.27 -9.06
C THR A 40 -27.58 10.49 -7.79
N TRP A 41 -27.10 11.71 -7.59
CA TRP A 41 -26.29 12.14 -6.44
C TRP A 41 -27.19 12.87 -5.44
N PRO A 42 -27.92 12.18 -4.55
CA PRO A 42 -29.15 12.76 -4.02
C PRO A 42 -29.07 13.25 -2.58
N SER A 43 -28.02 12.99 -1.79
CA SER A 43 -28.23 13.01 -0.32
C SER A 43 -27.16 13.60 0.58
N VAL A 44 -25.87 13.66 0.20
CA VAL A 44 -24.82 14.01 1.19
C VAL A 44 -23.93 15.15 0.68
N PRO A 45 -23.76 16.25 1.44
CA PRO A 45 -22.75 17.26 1.15
C PRO A 45 -21.36 16.63 1.11
N PHE A 46 -20.55 16.97 0.11
CA PHE A 46 -19.17 16.45 -0.01
C PHE A 46 -18.33 16.64 1.28
N ALA A 47 -18.65 17.66 2.08
CA ALA A 47 -18.02 17.92 3.38
C ALA A 47 -18.21 16.79 4.42
N GLU A 48 -19.27 15.99 4.30
CA GLU A 48 -19.58 14.88 5.24
C GLU A 48 -19.03 13.53 4.76
N LEU A 49 -18.55 13.46 3.51
CA LEU A 49 -18.09 12.21 2.89
C LEU A 49 -16.91 11.57 3.62
N GLU A 50 -15.95 12.37 4.11
CA GLU A 50 -14.81 11.84 4.87
C GLU A 50 -15.26 11.16 6.17
N GLY A 51 -16.22 11.77 6.88
CA GLY A 51 -16.79 11.22 8.11
C GLY A 51 -17.47 9.89 7.85
N LEU A 52 -18.34 9.83 6.85
CA LEU A 52 -19.05 8.60 6.47
C LEU A 52 -18.10 7.48 6.02
N LEU A 53 -17.09 7.81 5.22
CA LEU A 53 -16.06 6.84 4.81
C LEU A 53 -15.30 6.30 6.01
N ARG A 54 -14.92 7.17 6.95
CA ARG A 54 -14.24 6.76 8.18
C ARG A 54 -15.13 5.84 9.03
N ASP A 55 -16.40 6.19 9.19
CA ASP A 55 -17.35 5.39 9.98
C ASP A 55 -17.57 4.02 9.34
N TYR A 56 -17.78 3.96 8.02
CA TYR A 56 -17.91 2.71 7.30
C TYR A 56 -16.66 1.84 7.39
N LEU A 57 -15.48 2.39 7.09
CA LEU A 57 -14.22 1.66 7.15
C LEU A 57 -13.91 1.16 8.57
N SER A 58 -14.29 1.93 9.59
CA SER A 58 -14.07 1.55 10.99
C SER A 58 -15.14 0.61 11.56
N GLY A 59 -16.30 0.50 10.89
CA GLY A 59 -17.40 -0.41 11.19
C GLY A 59 -17.46 -1.58 10.20
N GLU A 60 -18.35 -1.48 9.21
CA GLU A 60 -18.63 -2.51 8.19
C GLU A 60 -17.38 -2.95 7.40
N GLY A 61 -16.47 -2.03 7.12
CA GLY A 61 -15.22 -2.32 6.39
C GLY A 61 -14.34 -3.34 7.11
N ARG A 62 -14.47 -3.49 8.44
CA ARG A 62 -13.75 -4.49 9.24
C ARG A 62 -14.44 -5.85 9.27
N SER A 63 -15.54 -6.01 8.55
CA SER A 63 -16.20 -7.31 8.42
C SER A 63 -15.22 -8.35 7.83
N PRO A 64 -15.21 -9.60 8.33
CA PRO A 64 -14.41 -10.69 7.77
C PRO A 64 -14.61 -10.89 6.26
N SER A 65 -15.76 -10.49 5.72
CA SER A 65 -16.04 -10.53 4.28
C SER A 65 -15.06 -9.71 3.43
N TYR A 66 -14.40 -8.70 4.02
CA TYR A 66 -13.41 -7.86 3.34
C TYR A 66 -11.96 -8.31 3.58
N ALA A 67 -11.72 -9.38 4.34
CA ALA A 67 -10.38 -9.75 4.78
C ALA A 67 -9.41 -10.02 3.62
N GLU A 68 -9.87 -10.72 2.58
CA GLU A 68 -9.07 -10.96 1.37
C GLU A 68 -8.79 -9.68 0.58
N THR A 69 -9.75 -8.74 0.57
CA THR A 69 -9.57 -7.44 -0.07
C THR A 69 -8.51 -6.62 0.65
N TRP A 70 -8.55 -6.59 1.99
CA TRP A 70 -7.55 -5.89 2.78
C TRP A 70 -6.17 -6.53 2.71
N LEU A 71 -6.09 -7.86 2.62
CA LEU A 71 -4.83 -8.55 2.39
C LEU A 71 -4.22 -8.13 1.04
N GLY A 72 -5.02 -8.09 -0.03
CA GLY A 72 -4.56 -7.62 -1.34
C GLY A 72 -4.07 -6.17 -1.28
N ILE A 73 -4.83 -5.28 -0.63
CA ILE A 73 -4.42 -3.89 -0.43
C ILE A 73 -3.11 -3.79 0.36
N TRP A 74 -2.93 -4.60 1.41
CA TRP A 74 -1.68 -4.61 2.17
C TRP A 74 -0.49 -4.98 1.28
N GLN A 75 -0.63 -6.02 0.46
CA GLN A 75 0.40 -6.47 -0.46
C GLN A 75 0.73 -5.40 -1.50
N GLU A 76 -0.25 -4.64 -1.98
CA GLU A 76 -0.04 -3.53 -2.92
C GLU A 76 0.65 -2.30 -2.29
N LEU A 77 0.42 -2.06 -1.00
CA LEU A 77 1.00 -0.92 -0.28
C LEU A 77 2.49 -1.11 0.01
N ILE A 78 2.94 -2.33 0.25
CA ILE A 78 4.35 -2.60 0.62
C ILE A 78 5.33 -2.09 -0.45
N PRO A 79 5.23 -2.50 -1.74
CA PRO A 79 6.14 -2.02 -2.78
C PRO A 79 6.26 -0.49 -2.85
N GLN A 80 5.14 0.22 -2.66
CA GLN A 80 5.10 1.68 -2.71
C GLN A 80 5.85 2.30 -1.53
N GLU A 81 5.60 1.81 -0.31
CA GLU A 81 6.28 2.28 0.90
C GLU A 81 7.79 1.97 0.87
N VAL A 82 8.16 0.77 0.40
CA VAL A 82 9.58 0.39 0.26
C VAL A 82 10.29 1.29 -0.74
N THR A 83 9.66 1.55 -1.90
CA THR A 83 10.20 2.43 -2.94
C THR A 83 10.38 3.86 -2.42
N ALA A 84 9.35 4.41 -1.77
CA ALA A 84 9.39 5.75 -1.19
C ALA A 84 10.50 5.86 -0.13
N TYR A 85 10.65 4.84 0.72
CA TYR A 85 11.69 4.82 1.74
C TYR A 85 13.10 4.71 1.14
N LEU A 86 13.31 3.85 0.13
CA LEU A 86 14.60 3.75 -0.55
C LEU A 86 14.96 5.08 -1.22
N GLN A 87 14.02 5.71 -1.92
CA GLN A 87 14.22 7.03 -2.54
C GLN A 87 14.60 8.08 -1.49
N HIS A 88 13.98 8.04 -0.31
CA HIS A 88 14.36 8.92 0.79
C HIS A 88 15.80 8.67 1.28
N GLN A 89 16.21 7.41 1.44
CA GLN A 89 17.58 7.07 1.83
C GLN A 89 18.59 7.51 0.77
N LEU A 90 18.32 7.30 -0.52
CA LEU A 90 19.17 7.73 -1.62
C LEU A 90 19.38 9.25 -1.60
N ARG A 91 18.30 10.02 -1.42
CA ARG A 91 18.34 11.49 -1.35
C ARG A 91 19.18 12.02 -0.19
N ILE A 92 19.12 11.38 0.99
CA ILE A 92 19.97 11.76 2.15
C ILE A 92 21.46 11.70 1.78
N HIS A 93 21.84 10.73 0.94
CA HIS A 93 23.21 10.51 0.50
C HIS A 93 23.52 11.11 -0.88
N GLN A 94 22.63 11.95 -1.41
CA GLN A 94 22.77 12.63 -2.72
C GLN A 94 22.94 11.68 -3.91
N PHE A 95 22.39 10.47 -3.82
CA PHE A 95 22.31 9.55 -4.94
C PHE A 95 21.08 9.83 -5.80
N GLY A 96 21.19 9.60 -7.11
CA GLY A 96 20.10 9.79 -8.06
C GLY A 96 19.03 8.69 -7.98
N ASP A 97 17.84 8.99 -8.50
CA ASP A 97 16.73 8.03 -8.51
C ASP A 97 16.94 6.84 -9.46
N SER A 98 17.98 6.88 -10.30
CA SER A 98 18.34 5.76 -11.20
C SER A 98 18.67 4.47 -10.45
N TYR A 99 19.06 4.53 -9.18
CA TYR A 99 19.32 3.34 -8.35
C TYR A 99 18.04 2.62 -7.89
N LEU A 100 16.85 3.22 -8.08
CA LEU A 100 15.58 2.56 -7.75
C LEU A 100 15.29 1.36 -8.65
N SER A 101 15.89 1.27 -9.84
CA SER A 101 15.74 0.12 -10.74
C SER A 101 16.16 -1.20 -10.09
N GLU A 102 17.12 -1.15 -9.17
CA GLU A 102 17.65 -2.33 -8.47
C GLU A 102 16.63 -2.95 -7.50
N LEU A 103 15.60 -2.20 -7.10
CA LEU A 103 14.57 -2.67 -6.16
C LEU A 103 13.49 -3.52 -6.84
N SER A 104 13.11 -3.18 -8.06
CA SER A 104 12.01 -3.83 -8.80
C SER A 104 12.08 -5.37 -8.84
N PRO A 105 13.22 -6.01 -9.19
CA PRO A 105 13.28 -7.47 -9.23
C PRO A 105 13.16 -8.13 -7.84
N LEU A 106 13.51 -7.41 -6.77
CA LEU A 106 13.48 -7.94 -5.40
C LEU A 106 12.08 -7.93 -4.79
N LEU A 107 11.26 -6.93 -5.15
CA LEU A 107 9.89 -6.80 -4.66
C LEU A 107 9.02 -7.97 -5.14
N VAL A 108 9.04 -8.26 -6.45
CA VAL A 108 8.26 -9.35 -7.06
C VAL A 108 8.57 -10.72 -6.45
N ALA A 109 9.83 -10.97 -6.08
CA ALA A 109 10.26 -12.27 -5.56
C ALA A 109 9.91 -12.50 -4.07
N ASN A 110 9.64 -11.45 -3.30
CA ASN A 110 9.62 -11.52 -1.83
C ASN A 110 8.41 -10.87 -1.17
N GLU A 111 7.36 -10.54 -1.93
CA GLU A 111 6.20 -9.73 -1.53
C GLU A 111 5.53 -10.14 -0.21
N SER A 112 5.58 -11.42 0.18
CA SER A 112 4.90 -11.94 1.38
C SER A 112 5.82 -12.42 2.50
N ARG A 113 7.15 -12.40 2.31
CA ARG A 113 8.09 -13.00 3.28
C ARG A 113 8.59 -12.02 4.33
N TYR A 114 8.58 -10.73 4.00
CA TYR A 114 9.20 -9.69 4.79
C TYR A 114 8.17 -8.62 5.14
N SER A 115 8.15 -8.23 6.41
CA SER A 115 7.44 -7.03 6.84
C SER A 115 8.09 -5.77 6.28
N LEU A 116 7.34 -4.66 6.30
CA LEU A 116 7.86 -3.36 5.88
C LEU A 116 9.06 -2.92 6.72
N GLY A 117 9.11 -3.26 8.01
CA GLY A 117 10.24 -2.97 8.89
C GLY A 117 11.53 -3.66 8.46
N HIS A 118 11.46 -4.90 7.97
CA HIS A 118 12.62 -5.60 7.39
C HIS A 118 13.14 -4.88 6.15
N TRP A 119 12.23 -4.47 5.26
CA TRP A 119 12.60 -3.73 4.05
C TRP A 119 13.23 -2.38 4.36
N ARG A 120 12.71 -1.65 5.34
CA ARG A 120 13.28 -0.37 5.78
C ARG A 120 14.69 -0.56 6.34
N TYR A 121 14.90 -1.57 7.18
CA TYR A 121 16.24 -1.92 7.65
C TYR A 121 17.19 -2.23 6.48
N ALA A 122 16.77 -3.08 5.54
CA ALA A 122 17.57 -3.47 4.39
C ALA A 122 17.96 -2.27 3.52
N CYS A 123 17.01 -1.39 3.20
CA CYS A 123 17.26 -0.16 2.43
C CYS A 123 18.25 0.77 3.14
N TRP A 124 18.04 1.00 4.45
CA TRP A 124 18.93 1.84 5.25
C TRP A 124 20.36 1.30 5.29
N ALA A 125 20.52 -0.01 5.52
CA ALA A 125 21.82 -0.65 5.60
C ALA A 125 22.52 -0.65 4.23
N ALA A 126 21.80 -1.01 3.17
CA ALA A 126 22.36 -1.09 1.82
C ALA A 126 22.82 0.28 1.29
N VAL A 127 22.03 1.34 1.49
CA VAL A 127 22.43 2.70 1.07
C VAL A 127 23.64 3.20 1.86
N ARG A 128 23.78 2.87 3.14
CA ARG A 128 24.99 3.17 3.92
C ARG A 128 26.22 2.40 3.43
N SER A 129 26.07 1.12 3.07
CA SER A 129 27.14 0.36 2.42
C SER A 129 27.56 1.04 1.11
N MET A 130 26.58 1.45 0.28
CA MET A 130 26.82 2.17 -0.97
C MET A 130 27.53 3.52 -0.74
N ALA A 131 27.13 4.28 0.27
CA ALA A 131 27.79 5.52 0.65
C ALA A 131 29.25 5.30 1.06
N SER A 132 29.54 4.25 1.84
CA SER A 132 30.92 3.90 2.21
C SER A 132 31.76 3.55 0.98
N VAL A 133 31.20 2.77 0.04
CA VAL A 133 31.87 2.41 -1.22
C VAL A 133 32.11 3.64 -2.10
N SER A 134 31.17 4.58 -2.17
CA SER A 134 31.34 5.81 -2.97
C SER A 134 32.51 6.69 -2.50
N LEU A 135 32.85 6.64 -1.20
CA LEU A 135 33.99 7.37 -0.65
C LEU A 135 35.33 6.72 -1.04
N GLN A 136 35.34 5.40 -1.22
CA GLN A 136 36.52 4.63 -1.62
C GLN A 136 36.71 4.62 -3.15
N TYR A 137 35.62 4.64 -3.90
CA TYR A 137 35.61 4.57 -5.37
C TYR A 137 34.70 5.65 -5.98
N PRO A 138 35.11 6.93 -5.94
CA PRO A 138 34.28 8.03 -6.42
C PRO A 138 33.92 7.89 -7.91
N GLY A 139 32.65 8.10 -8.24
CA GLY A 139 32.16 8.08 -9.62
C GLY A 139 31.97 6.70 -10.25
N ASN A 140 32.29 5.60 -9.56
CA ASN A 140 32.08 4.25 -10.08
C ASN A 140 30.62 3.79 -9.91
N VAL A 141 29.74 4.27 -10.80
CA VAL A 141 28.29 3.99 -10.76
C VAL A 141 27.96 2.50 -10.79
N GLU A 142 28.68 1.71 -11.59
CA GLU A 142 28.40 0.28 -11.73
C GLU A 142 28.72 -0.49 -10.44
N LEU A 143 29.81 -0.12 -9.76
CA LEU A 143 30.11 -0.69 -8.44
C LEU A 143 29.04 -0.31 -7.39
N LEU A 144 28.49 0.90 -7.45
CA LEU A 144 27.43 1.33 -6.55
C LEU A 144 26.13 0.58 -6.79
N LYS A 145 25.71 0.41 -8.06
CA LYS A 145 24.55 -0.43 -8.42
C LYS A 145 24.74 -1.87 -7.94
N PHE A 146 25.90 -2.47 -8.21
CA PHE A 146 26.23 -3.81 -7.76
C PHE A 146 26.17 -3.92 -6.22
N THR A 147 26.70 -2.93 -5.51
CA THR A 147 26.65 -2.88 -4.05
C THR A 147 25.21 -2.87 -3.54
N LEU A 148 24.35 -2.03 -4.12
CA LEU A 148 22.94 -1.96 -3.73
C LEU A 148 22.20 -3.27 -4.03
N ALA A 149 22.36 -3.81 -5.24
CA ALA A 149 21.71 -5.04 -5.70
C ALA A 149 22.14 -6.28 -4.90
N SER A 150 23.38 -6.32 -4.40
CA SER A 150 23.88 -7.43 -3.58
C SER A 150 23.57 -7.27 -2.09
N GLU A 151 23.63 -6.06 -1.54
CA GLU A 151 23.38 -5.83 -0.12
C GLU A 151 21.89 -5.90 0.24
N LEU A 152 20.97 -5.41 -0.60
CA LEU A 152 19.53 -5.49 -0.31
C LEU A 152 19.05 -6.93 0.03
N PRO A 153 19.22 -7.94 -0.85
CA PRO A 153 18.78 -9.30 -0.55
C PRO A 153 19.55 -9.90 0.63
N ARG A 154 20.84 -9.59 0.77
CA ARG A 154 21.65 -10.06 1.89
C ARG A 154 21.11 -9.56 3.23
N ARG A 155 20.72 -8.29 3.31
CA ARG A 155 20.20 -7.68 4.53
C ARG A 155 18.79 -8.18 4.86
N LEU A 156 17.95 -8.43 3.85
CA LEU A 156 16.65 -9.05 4.05
C LEU A 156 16.78 -10.46 4.63
N LEU A 157 17.71 -11.28 4.13
CA LEU A 157 17.99 -12.60 4.68
C LEU A 157 18.46 -12.55 6.13
N ILE A 158 19.33 -11.60 6.48
CA ILE A 158 19.78 -11.40 7.88
C ILE A 158 18.63 -10.97 8.79
N ALA A 159 17.74 -10.14 8.26
CA ALA A 159 16.62 -9.61 9.01
C ALA A 159 15.49 -10.64 9.18
N GLN A 160 15.47 -11.71 8.38
CA GLN A 160 14.42 -12.72 8.41
C GLN A 160 14.20 -13.29 9.82
N GLY A 161 12.98 -13.15 10.33
CA GLY A 161 12.60 -13.63 11.66
C GLY A 161 12.82 -12.62 12.79
N ALA A 162 13.34 -11.43 12.50
CA ALA A 162 13.40 -10.35 13.47
C ALA A 162 12.03 -9.65 13.58
N THR A 163 11.35 -9.80 14.70
CA THR A 163 10.04 -9.16 14.91
C THR A 163 10.18 -7.70 15.32
N GLU A 164 11.23 -7.33 16.06
CA GLU A 164 11.46 -5.96 16.52
C GLU A 164 12.96 -5.62 16.66
N GLY A 165 13.28 -4.32 16.75
CA GLY A 165 14.61 -3.83 17.12
C GLY A 165 15.53 -3.52 15.93
N LYS A 166 16.83 -3.81 16.07
CA LYS A 166 17.89 -3.30 15.15
C LYS A 166 17.80 -3.83 13.71
N LEU A 167 16.97 -4.82 13.45
CA LEU A 167 16.81 -5.46 12.14
C LEU A 167 15.37 -5.32 11.58
N CYS A 168 14.46 -4.71 12.33
CA CYS A 168 13.08 -4.44 11.93
C CYS A 168 12.72 -3.01 12.34
N PHE A 169 12.80 -2.09 11.39
CA PHE A 169 12.64 -0.67 11.67
C PHE A 169 11.17 -0.25 11.66
N SER A 170 10.59 -0.09 12.85
CA SER A 170 9.38 0.70 13.04
C SER A 170 9.74 2.19 13.10
N PRO A 171 8.97 3.10 12.47
CA PRO A 171 9.23 4.53 12.54
C PRO A 171 9.10 5.07 13.98
N SER A 172 10.15 5.74 14.48
CA SER A 172 10.16 6.41 15.80
C SER A 172 9.37 7.73 15.83
N ARG A 173 9.02 8.27 14.66
CA ARG A 173 7.97 9.28 14.43
C ARG A 173 7.17 8.81 13.21
N SER A 174 5.95 8.38 13.46
CA SER A 174 5.14 7.51 12.60
C SER A 174 4.10 8.29 11.82
N LEU A 175 4.54 8.95 10.74
CA LEU A 175 3.63 9.12 9.61
C LEU A 175 4.19 8.28 8.47
N PRO A 176 3.43 7.30 7.95
CA PRO A 176 3.59 6.92 6.56
C PRO A 176 3.57 8.19 5.72
N THR A 177 4.45 8.31 4.74
CA THR A 177 4.36 9.44 3.79
C THR A 177 3.04 9.39 3.01
N CYS A 178 2.39 8.23 2.95
CA CYS A 178 1.14 8.02 2.26
C CYS A 178 -0.07 8.02 3.21
N SER A 179 -1.00 8.94 2.97
CA SER A 179 -2.29 8.99 3.69
C SER A 179 -3.08 7.69 3.56
N LEU A 180 -2.93 6.98 2.44
CA LEU A 180 -3.59 5.69 2.20
C LEU A 180 -3.10 4.62 3.17
N THR A 181 -1.78 4.51 3.38
CA THR A 181 -1.18 3.56 4.32
C THR A 181 -1.61 3.85 5.76
N THR A 182 -1.70 5.14 6.11
CA THR A 182 -2.21 5.57 7.43
C THR A 182 -3.67 5.15 7.63
N ALA A 183 -4.52 5.42 6.63
CA ALA A 183 -5.92 5.05 6.68
C ALA A 183 -6.10 3.53 6.72
N PHE A 184 -5.31 2.79 5.94
CA PHE A 184 -5.32 1.32 5.92
C PHE A 184 -4.98 0.74 7.29
N ALA A 185 -3.80 1.08 7.83
CA ALA A 185 -3.28 0.49 9.08
C ALA A 185 -4.07 0.94 10.32
N GLY A 186 -4.58 2.17 10.34
CA GLY A 186 -5.27 2.74 11.51
C GLY A 186 -6.80 2.63 11.46
N ILE A 187 -7.40 2.88 10.29
CA ILE A 187 -8.86 2.99 10.16
C ILE A 187 -9.43 1.68 9.62
N ALA A 188 -8.93 1.17 8.50
CA ALA A 188 -9.53 0.03 7.80
C ALA A 188 -9.29 -1.33 8.49
N THR A 189 -8.10 -1.60 9.04
CA THR A 189 -7.72 -2.97 9.47
C THR A 189 -7.27 -3.11 10.93
N ARG A 190 -7.12 -2.01 11.68
CA ARG A 190 -6.56 -1.99 13.06
C ARG A 190 -5.17 -2.63 13.22
N LEU A 191 -4.45 -2.90 12.13
CA LEU A 191 -3.10 -3.46 12.18
C LEU A 191 -2.17 -2.65 13.08
N GLY A 192 -2.27 -1.31 13.06
CA GLY A 192 -1.43 -0.45 13.88
C GLY A 192 0.06 -0.73 13.64
N ASP A 193 0.76 -1.19 14.69
CA ASP A 193 2.18 -1.53 14.63
C ASP A 193 2.46 -2.81 13.83
N GLU A 194 1.51 -3.75 13.75
CA GLU A 194 1.63 -5.00 13.00
C GLU A 194 1.89 -4.76 11.51
N PHE A 195 1.41 -3.63 10.98
CA PHE A 195 1.71 -3.22 9.61
C PHE A 195 3.23 -3.11 9.34
N TRP A 196 4.01 -2.73 10.36
CA TRP A 196 5.45 -2.56 10.24
C TRP A 196 6.22 -3.83 10.56
N ILE A 197 5.79 -4.57 11.59
CA ILE A 197 6.57 -5.69 12.15
C ILE A 197 6.23 -7.02 11.47
N SER A 198 5.00 -7.19 11.00
CA SER A 198 4.52 -8.45 10.44
C SER A 198 4.43 -8.41 8.92
N PRO A 199 4.75 -9.51 8.22
CA PRO A 199 4.47 -9.64 6.80
C PRO A 199 2.94 -9.72 6.57
N PRO A 200 2.45 -9.41 5.36
CA PRO A 200 1.03 -9.53 5.03
C PRO A 200 0.51 -10.94 5.29
N ALA A 201 -0.48 -11.05 6.19
CA ALA A 201 -1.08 -12.32 6.56
C ALA A 201 -2.57 -12.14 6.83
N LEU A 202 -3.38 -13.08 6.32
CA LEU A 202 -4.84 -13.05 6.50
C LEU A 202 -5.25 -13.15 7.98
N THR A 203 -4.44 -13.80 8.81
CA THR A 203 -4.71 -13.95 10.25
C THR A 203 -4.62 -12.66 11.05
N LEU A 204 -4.08 -11.59 10.46
CA LEU A 204 -3.91 -10.28 11.08
C LEU A 204 -4.92 -9.24 10.59
N ILE A 205 -5.78 -9.62 9.64
CA ILE A 205 -6.87 -8.80 9.09
C ILE A 205 -8.19 -9.21 9.75
#